data_AF-A0AAD8YXY2-F1
#
_entry.id   AF-A0AAD8YXY2-F1
#
_cell.length_a   1.000
_cell.length_b   1.000
_cell.length_c   1.000
_cell.angle_alpha   90.00
_cell.angle_beta   90.00
_cell.angle_gamma   90.00
#
_symmetry.space_group_name_H-M   'P 1'
#
loop_
_entity.id
_entity.type
_entity.pdbx_description
1 polymer ?
#
loop_
_entity_poly.entity_id
_entity_poly.type
_entity_poly.pdbx_seq_one_letter_code
_entity_poly.pdbx_strand_id
1 'polypeptide(L)'
;MKDAVSWSVVLRDGAVLRALGVDLALLAFFSAQHSVLARAPVKTACQAVLGVLHRALYCFTTALALQVLMHCWQPVTSAPCLWSVRNAPWDIWFPLICFTVHFLCWAVICSILLIFDYPELLGLKQVYYECLGLGDPLSLKSPRAQRLYTHLRHPVFVELLLVLWLVPTLSLDRCVLATYLSLYLALAHTLDDQDCAYLNTQFHSKLQLFSDRQGGSTQPNNNNDHKQN
;
A
#
# COMPACT_ATOMS: atom_id res chain seq x y z
N MET A 1 -30.18 5.94 -27.25
CA MET A 1 -28.75 6.12 -27.55
C MET A 1 -28.35 7.46 -26.97
N LYS A 2 -27.69 7.47 -25.80
CA LYS A 2 -27.17 8.69 -25.18
C LYS A 2 -25.79 8.93 -25.77
N ASP A 3 -25.56 10.12 -26.27
CA ASP A 3 -24.31 10.54 -26.91
C ASP A 3 -23.14 10.29 -25.96
N ALA A 4 -22.44 9.18 -26.19
CA ALA A 4 -21.22 8.84 -25.48
C ALA A 4 -20.18 9.84 -25.98
N VAL A 5 -20.01 10.94 -25.25
CA VAL A 5 -18.84 11.82 -25.42
C VAL A 5 -17.63 10.90 -25.48
N SER A 6 -16.94 10.90 -26.61
CA SER A 6 -15.82 9.99 -26.82
C SER A 6 -14.79 10.25 -25.73
N TRP A 7 -14.38 9.20 -25.00
CA TRP A 7 -13.34 9.29 -23.97
C TRP A 7 -12.07 9.98 -24.49
N SER A 8 -11.80 9.87 -25.80
CA SER A 8 -10.70 10.59 -26.47
C SER A 8 -10.82 12.11 -26.41
N VAL A 9 -12.03 12.66 -26.41
CA VAL A 9 -12.30 14.11 -26.32
C VAL A 9 -12.19 14.56 -24.86
N VAL A 10 -12.74 13.79 -23.93
CA VAL A 10 -12.66 14.06 -22.48
C VAL A 10 -11.21 14.04 -21.99
N LEU A 11 -10.42 13.06 -22.43
CA LEU A 11 -9.00 12.93 -22.06
C LEU A 11 -8.10 13.98 -22.73
N ARG A 12 -8.59 14.69 -23.75
CA ARG A 12 -7.91 15.83 -24.37
C ARG A 12 -8.32 17.17 -23.76
N ASP A 13 -9.30 17.18 -22.87
CA ASP A 13 -9.68 18.39 -22.15
C ASP A 13 -8.57 18.78 -21.17
N GLY A 14 -8.04 20.00 -21.35
CA GLY A 14 -7.00 20.54 -20.50
C GLY A 14 -7.43 20.67 -19.03
N ALA A 15 -8.73 20.86 -18.76
CA ALA A 15 -9.25 20.92 -17.39
C ALA A 15 -9.16 19.55 -16.70
N VAL A 16 -9.52 18.47 -17.41
CA VAL A 16 -9.45 17.08 -16.91
C VAL A 16 -8.00 16.68 -16.67
N LEU A 17 -7.11 16.93 -17.64
CA LEU A 17 -5.69 16.62 -17.50
C LEU A 17 -5.04 17.40 -16.35
N ARG A 18 -5.41 18.67 -16.16
CA ARG A 18 -4.93 19.49 -15.05
C ARG A 18 -5.39 18.93 -13.71
N ALA A 19 -6.67 18.59 -13.57
CA ALA A 19 -7.21 18.00 -12.34
C ALA A 19 -6.49 16.69 -11.99
N LEU A 20 -6.38 15.77 -12.95
CA LEU A 20 -5.66 14.50 -12.77
C LEU A 20 -4.18 14.71 -12.44
N GLY A 21 -3.52 15.70 -13.07
CA GLY A 21 -2.14 16.04 -12.76
C GLY A 21 -1.96 16.53 -11.33
N VAL A 22 -2.89 17.36 -10.83
CA VAL A 22 -2.90 17.81 -9.43
C VAL A 22 -3.15 16.64 -8.48
N ASP A 23 -4.13 15.79 -8.76
CA ASP A 23 -4.45 14.63 -7.93
C ASP A 23 -3.27 13.65 -7.85
N LEU A 24 -2.60 13.38 -8.98
CA LEU A 24 -1.38 12.56 -9.02
C LEU A 24 -0.22 13.21 -8.26
N ALA A 25 -0.05 14.54 -8.36
CA ALA A 25 0.96 15.25 -7.60
C ALA A 25 0.69 15.22 -6.09
N LEU A 26 -0.58 15.34 -5.67
CA LEU A 26 -1.00 15.19 -4.27
C LEU A 26 -0.73 13.77 -3.77
N LEU A 27 -1.07 12.75 -4.57
CA LEU A 27 -0.80 11.35 -4.25
C LEU A 27 0.70 11.05 -4.12
N ALA A 28 1.51 11.60 -5.02
CA ALA A 28 2.97 11.51 -4.97
C ALA A 28 3.53 12.25 -3.76
N PHE A 29 3.01 13.43 -3.43
CA PHE A 29 3.41 14.19 -2.25
C PHE A 29 3.14 13.40 -0.97
N PHE A 30 1.93 12.85 -0.82
CA PHE A 30 1.56 12.03 0.32
C PHE A 30 2.44 10.77 0.44
N SER A 31 2.57 9.99 -0.64
CA SER A 31 3.36 8.76 -0.60
C SER A 31 4.85 9.03 -0.38
N ALA A 32 5.41 10.07 -1.00
CA ALA A 32 6.80 10.47 -0.81
C ALA A 32 7.04 10.94 0.62
N GLN A 33 6.16 11.78 1.17
CA GLN A 33 6.26 12.21 2.57
C GLN A 33 6.25 11.01 3.50
N HIS A 34 5.29 10.10 3.35
CA HIS A 34 5.17 8.91 4.19
C HIS A 34 6.40 7.99 4.07
N SER A 35 6.81 7.68 2.83
CA SER A 35 7.92 6.75 2.57
C SER A 35 9.29 7.34 2.92
N VAL A 36 9.54 8.62 2.67
CA VAL A 36 10.81 9.29 3.02
C VAL A 36 11.00 9.29 4.53
N LEU A 37 9.95 9.60 5.29
CA LEU A 37 10.00 9.63 6.75
C LEU A 37 10.16 8.23 7.35
N ALA A 38 9.78 7.18 6.61
CA ALA A 38 10.00 5.79 6.96
C ALA A 38 11.43 5.27 6.62
N ARG A 39 12.20 5.97 5.77
CA ARG A 39 13.55 5.54 5.37
C ARG A 39 14.51 5.57 6.57
N ALA A 40 15.33 4.53 6.67
CA ALA A 40 16.32 4.36 7.74
C ALA A 40 17.17 5.62 8.05
N PRO A 41 17.81 6.30 7.07
CA PRO A 41 18.65 7.47 7.37
C PRO A 41 17.86 8.69 7.88
N VAL A 42 16.62 8.89 7.41
CA VAL A 42 15.77 10.00 7.86
C VAL A 42 15.24 9.71 9.25
N LYS A 43 14.81 8.47 9.47
CA LYS A 43 14.36 7.97 10.76
C LYS A 43 15.45 8.11 11.82
N THR A 44 16.69 7.71 11.54
CA THR A 44 17.80 7.85 12.51
C THR A 44 18.13 9.30 12.80
N ALA A 45 18.14 10.18 11.79
CA ALA A 45 18.34 11.61 11.98
C ALA A 45 17.23 12.25 12.82
N CYS A 46 15.96 11.97 12.53
CA CYS A 46 14.84 12.51 13.29
C CYS A 46 14.78 11.92 14.70
N GLN A 47 15.14 10.65 14.89
CA GLN A 47 15.29 10.05 16.23
C GLN A 47 16.41 10.71 17.03
N ALA A 48 17.53 11.08 16.39
CA ALA A 48 18.61 11.78 17.07
C ALA A 48 18.21 13.18 17.58
N VAL A 49 17.28 13.86 16.88
CA VAL A 49 16.81 15.20 17.25
C VAL A 49 15.63 15.16 18.21
N LEU A 50 14.67 14.27 17.98
CA LEU A 50 13.35 14.27 18.64
C LEU A 50 13.16 13.14 19.65
N GLY A 51 14.07 12.17 19.69
CA GLY A 51 13.99 10.99 20.55
C GLY A 51 12.65 10.26 20.40
N VAL A 52 11.94 10.14 21.53
CA VAL A 52 10.63 9.48 21.63
C VAL A 52 9.50 10.18 20.86
N LEU A 53 9.61 11.48 20.60
CA LEU A 53 8.56 12.24 19.91
C LEU A 53 8.51 11.96 18.40
N HIS A 54 9.56 11.36 17.84
CA HIS A 54 9.65 11.06 16.40
C HIS A 54 8.41 10.34 15.86
N ARG A 55 7.87 9.34 16.58
CA ARG A 55 6.68 8.58 16.15
C ARG A 55 5.43 9.45 16.10
N ALA A 56 5.21 10.29 17.11
CA ALA A 56 4.09 11.21 17.13
C ALA A 56 4.18 12.23 15.99
N LEU A 57 5.38 12.79 15.74
CA LEU A 57 5.59 13.72 14.63
C LEU A 57 5.40 13.04 13.27
N TYR A 58 5.86 11.79 13.11
CA TYR A 58 5.61 10.99 11.92
C TYR A 58 4.11 10.82 11.66
N CYS A 59 3.35 10.40 12.66
CA CYS A 59 1.90 10.24 12.55
C CYS A 59 1.20 11.56 12.26
N PHE A 60 1.57 12.64 12.96
CA PHE A 60 0.99 13.97 12.78
C PHE A 60 1.24 14.52 11.38
N THR A 61 2.49 14.48 10.90
CA THR A 61 2.84 14.99 9.56
C THR A 61 2.22 14.16 8.45
N THR A 62 2.11 12.84 8.63
CA THR A 62 1.38 11.97 7.70
C THR A 62 -0.10 12.30 7.67
N ALA A 63 -0.73 12.49 8.84
CA ALA A 63 -2.14 12.88 8.92
C ALA A 63 -2.39 14.25 8.28
N LEU A 64 -1.47 15.21 8.47
CA LEU A 64 -1.54 16.52 7.83
C LEU A 64 -1.41 16.42 6.31
N ALA A 65 -0.45 15.63 5.80
CA ALA A 65 -0.29 15.40 4.37
C ALA A 65 -1.55 14.75 3.76
N LEU A 66 -2.15 13.79 4.46
CA LEU A 66 -3.43 13.20 4.06
C LEU A 66 -4.57 14.23 4.06
N GLN A 67 -4.62 15.11 5.06
CA GLN A 67 -5.62 16.18 5.13
C GLN A 67 -5.49 17.16 3.95
N VAL A 68 -4.26 17.52 3.58
CA VAL A 68 -3.98 18.35 2.39
C VAL A 68 -4.46 17.63 1.13
N LEU A 69 -4.16 16.34 0.98
CA LEU A 69 -4.63 15.53 -0.14
C LEU A 69 -6.15 15.53 -0.24
N MET A 70 -6.87 15.33 0.86
CA MET A 70 -8.33 15.33 0.88
C MET A 70 -8.93 16.70 0.58
N HIS A 71 -8.31 17.78 1.06
CA HIS A 71 -8.84 19.14 0.88
C HIS A 71 -8.54 19.73 -0.50
N CYS A 72 -7.38 19.41 -1.07
CA CYS A 72 -6.95 19.92 -2.38
C CYS A 72 -7.36 19.02 -3.55
N TRP A 73 -8.01 17.87 -3.27
CA TRP A 73 -8.49 16.92 -4.28
C TRP A 73 -9.41 17.59 -5.31
N GLN A 74 -9.19 17.35 -6.60
CA GLN A 74 -9.94 17.95 -7.68
C GLN A 74 -10.92 16.94 -8.31
N PRO A 75 -12.21 16.96 -7.95
CA PRO A 75 -13.16 16.01 -8.53
C PRO A 75 -13.35 16.27 -10.03
N VAL A 76 -13.19 15.23 -10.84
CA VAL A 76 -13.36 15.31 -12.30
C VAL A 76 -14.84 15.15 -12.64
N THR A 77 -15.57 16.26 -12.67
CA THR A 77 -17.03 16.29 -12.98
C THR A 77 -17.32 16.33 -14.49
N SER A 78 -16.33 16.71 -15.31
CA SER A 78 -16.48 16.85 -16.76
C SER A 78 -16.40 15.51 -17.52
N ALA A 79 -15.93 14.45 -16.87
CA ALA A 79 -15.87 13.11 -17.44
C ALA A 79 -17.12 12.29 -17.07
N PRO A 80 -17.64 11.44 -17.96
CA PRO A 80 -18.63 10.45 -17.58
C PRO A 80 -18.05 9.48 -16.53
N CYS A 81 -18.87 9.00 -15.60
CA CYS A 81 -18.44 7.96 -14.67
C CYS A 81 -18.09 6.68 -15.43
N LEU A 82 -17.04 5.95 -15.01
CA LEU A 82 -16.69 4.66 -15.60
C LEU A 82 -17.84 3.66 -15.46
N TRP A 83 -18.48 3.65 -14.30
CA TRP A 83 -19.73 2.94 -14.09
C TRP A 83 -20.57 3.64 -13.04
N SER A 84 -21.88 3.47 -13.17
CA SER A 84 -22.89 4.00 -12.27
C SER A 84 -24.12 3.13 -12.39
N VAL A 85 -24.53 2.51 -11.28
CA VAL A 85 -25.74 1.69 -11.23
C VAL A 85 -26.93 2.65 -11.11
N ARG A 86 -27.67 2.86 -12.21
CA ARG A 86 -28.86 3.76 -12.25
C ARG A 86 -30.13 3.05 -12.69
N ASN A 87 -30.12 1.71 -12.67
CA ASN A 87 -31.26 0.91 -13.10
C ASN A 87 -32.13 0.59 -11.88
N ALA A 88 -33.41 0.96 -11.90
CA ALA A 88 -34.35 0.54 -10.86
C ALA A 88 -34.55 -0.99 -10.91
N PRO A 89 -34.61 -1.69 -9.76
CA PRO A 89 -34.57 -1.19 -8.38
C PRO A 89 -33.15 -1.08 -7.78
N TRP A 90 -32.12 -1.53 -8.51
CA TRP A 90 -30.73 -1.60 -8.05
C TRP A 90 -30.10 -0.25 -7.69
N ASP A 91 -30.66 0.86 -8.18
CA ASP A 91 -30.28 2.23 -7.82
C ASP A 91 -30.33 2.51 -6.30
N ILE A 92 -31.20 1.80 -5.55
CA ILE A 92 -31.30 1.93 -4.08
C ILE A 92 -30.52 0.83 -3.37
N TRP A 93 -30.70 -0.42 -3.80
CA TRP A 93 -30.11 -1.58 -3.11
C TRP A 93 -28.58 -1.63 -3.22
N PHE A 94 -28.03 -1.24 -4.36
CA PHE A 94 -26.59 -1.33 -4.59
C PHE A 94 -25.79 -0.34 -3.73
N PRO A 95 -26.15 0.96 -3.64
CA PRO A 95 -25.50 1.87 -2.69
C PRO A 95 -25.65 1.44 -1.23
N LEU A 96 -26.79 0.85 -0.84
CA LEU A 96 -27.01 0.37 0.52
C LEU A 96 -26.07 -0.80 0.88
N ILE A 97 -25.88 -1.75 -0.06
CA ILE A 97 -24.91 -2.84 0.11
C ILE A 97 -23.50 -2.28 0.23
N CYS A 98 -23.11 -1.37 -0.68
CA CYS A 98 -21.80 -0.73 -0.64
C CYS A 98 -21.57 -0.01 0.71
N PHE A 99 -22.55 0.76 1.18
CA PHE A 99 -22.49 1.45 2.47
C PHE A 99 -22.36 0.49 3.65
N THR A 100 -23.16 -0.58 3.67
CA THR A 100 -23.10 -1.60 4.73
C THR A 100 -21.73 -2.27 4.79
N VAL A 101 -21.19 -2.65 3.64
CA VAL A 101 -19.86 -3.26 3.53
C VAL A 101 -18.77 -2.27 3.94
N HIS A 102 -18.86 -1.01 3.49
CA HIS A 102 -17.94 0.05 3.91
C HIS A 102 -17.95 0.25 5.42
N PHE A 103 -19.13 0.33 6.01
CA PHE A 103 -19.30 0.49 7.45
C PHE A 103 -18.67 -0.69 8.19
N LEU A 104 -18.89 -1.92 7.73
CA LEU A 104 -18.28 -3.11 8.31
C LEU A 104 -16.76 -3.09 8.20
N CYS A 105 -16.19 -2.75 7.05
CA CYS A 105 -14.74 -2.60 6.88
C CYS A 105 -14.16 -1.57 7.84
N TRP A 106 -14.75 -0.38 7.92
CA TRP A 106 -14.30 0.65 8.86
C TRP A 106 -14.44 0.22 10.32
N ALA A 107 -15.51 -0.47 10.68
CA ALA A 107 -15.71 -1.00 12.03
C ALA A 107 -14.62 -2.02 12.40
N VAL A 108 -14.24 -2.91 11.47
CA VAL A 108 -13.15 -3.88 11.71
C VAL A 108 -11.80 -3.16 11.83
N ILE A 109 -11.48 -2.24 10.91
CA ILE A 109 -10.24 -1.44 10.99
C ILE A 109 -10.15 -0.69 12.33
N CYS A 110 -11.23 -0.01 12.74
CA CYS A 110 -11.29 0.69 14.02
C CYS A 110 -11.16 -0.25 15.22
N SER A 111 -11.78 -1.43 15.17
CA SER A 111 -11.65 -2.44 16.22
C SER A 111 -10.21 -2.92 16.36
N ILE A 112 -9.52 -3.15 15.23
CA ILE A 112 -8.10 -3.49 15.20
C ILE A 112 -7.27 -2.36 15.82
N LEU A 113 -7.51 -1.10 15.45
CA LEU A 113 -6.82 0.06 16.04
C LEU A 113 -7.01 0.17 17.56
N LEU A 114 -8.21 -0.12 18.07
CA LEU A 114 -8.48 -0.13 19.51
C LEU A 114 -7.77 -1.28 20.23
N ILE A 115 -7.78 -2.49 19.66
CA ILE A 115 -7.07 -3.66 20.20
C ILE A 115 -5.56 -3.40 20.29
N PHE A 116 -5.00 -2.62 19.36
CA PHE A 116 -3.57 -2.33 19.29
C PHE A 116 -3.09 -1.18 20.16
N ASP A 117 -3.93 -0.66 21.06
CA ASP A 117 -3.69 0.55 21.85
C ASP A 117 -3.37 1.74 20.93
N TYR A 118 -4.39 2.48 20.49
CA TYR A 118 -4.24 3.71 19.70
C TYR A 118 -3.14 4.69 20.20
N PRO A 119 -2.97 4.94 21.52
CA PRO A 119 -1.90 5.79 22.04
C PRO A 119 -0.49 5.22 21.82
N GLU A 120 -0.35 3.90 21.72
CA GLU A 120 0.91 3.24 21.40
C GLU A 120 1.27 3.39 19.93
N LEU A 121 0.28 3.28 19.04
CA LEU A 121 0.43 3.53 17.60
C LEU A 121 0.82 4.98 17.30
N LEU A 122 0.25 5.95 18.04
CA LEU A 122 0.62 7.37 17.95
C LEU A 122 1.99 7.70 18.58
N GLY A 123 2.60 6.78 19.33
CA GLY A 123 3.82 7.05 20.10
C GLY A 123 3.60 7.84 21.40
N LEU A 124 2.36 8.14 21.78
CA LEU A 124 2.03 8.84 23.03
C LEU A 124 2.39 8.00 24.26
N LYS A 125 2.23 6.67 24.18
CA LYS A 125 2.65 5.73 25.24
C LYS A 125 4.16 5.75 25.46
N GLN A 126 4.94 6.00 24.41
CA GLN A 126 6.40 6.08 24.51
C GLN A 126 6.85 7.36 25.19
N VAL A 127 6.22 8.48 24.86
CA VAL A 127 6.45 9.75 25.57
C VAL A 127 6.07 9.60 27.04
N TYR A 128 4.92 8.99 27.34
CA TYR A 128 4.46 8.76 28.71
C TYR A 128 5.41 7.85 29.51
N TYR A 129 5.88 6.74 28.92
CA TYR A 129 6.81 5.81 29.58
C TYR A 129 8.19 6.40 29.79
N GLU A 130 8.71 7.21 28.86
CA GLU A 130 9.95 7.96 29.05
C GLU A 130 9.82 9.03 30.14
N CYS A 131 8.70 9.77 30.19
CA CYS A 131 8.44 10.72 31.28
C CYS A 131 8.38 10.04 32.67
N LEU A 132 8.03 8.76 32.72
CA LEU A 132 8.00 7.94 33.94
C LEU A 132 9.29 7.15 34.19
N GLY A 133 10.28 7.21 33.30
CA GLY A 133 11.54 6.48 33.40
C GLY A 133 11.42 4.96 33.21
N LEU A 134 10.37 4.49 32.55
CA LEU A 134 10.02 3.06 32.40
C LEU A 134 10.59 2.39 31.12
N GLY A 135 11.32 3.12 30.27
CA GLY A 135 11.92 2.60 29.03
C GLY A 135 10.91 2.28 27.91
N ASP A 136 11.39 1.73 26.78
CA ASP A 136 10.58 1.60 25.54
C ASP A 136 9.49 0.50 25.64
N PRO A 137 8.18 0.86 25.59
CA PRO A 137 7.06 -0.07 25.77
C PRO A 137 6.96 -1.18 24.71
N LEU A 138 7.61 -1.04 23.56
CA LEU A 138 7.57 -2.04 22.49
C LEU A 138 8.48 -3.25 22.74
N SER A 139 9.53 -3.09 23.55
CA SER A 139 10.43 -4.19 23.93
C SER A 139 9.79 -5.18 24.92
N LEU A 140 8.68 -4.77 25.56
CA LEU A 140 7.96 -5.53 26.58
C LEU A 140 6.79 -6.37 26.01
N LYS A 141 6.48 -6.28 24.72
CA LYS A 141 5.34 -7.03 24.14
C LYS A 141 5.69 -8.50 23.92
N SER A 142 4.78 -9.38 24.36
CA SER A 142 4.97 -10.83 24.26
C SER A 142 5.00 -11.32 22.80
N PRO A 143 5.68 -12.44 22.50
CA PRO A 143 5.72 -13.03 21.17
C PRO A 143 4.33 -13.33 20.57
N ARG A 144 3.32 -13.59 21.41
CA ARG A 144 1.93 -13.81 20.97
C ARG A 144 1.32 -12.53 20.39
N ALA A 145 1.65 -11.36 20.96
CA ALA A 145 1.18 -10.07 20.45
C ALA A 145 1.82 -9.72 19.10
N GLN A 146 3.10 -10.08 18.90
CA GLN A 146 3.77 -9.91 17.62
C GLN A 146 3.17 -10.81 16.53
N ARG A 147 2.83 -12.07 16.85
CA ARG A 147 2.15 -12.96 15.90
C ARG A 147 0.76 -12.45 15.51
N LEU A 148 -0.01 -11.96 16.48
CA LEU A 148 -1.31 -11.34 16.23
C LEU A 148 -1.16 -10.09 15.33
N TYR A 149 -0.09 -9.33 15.51
CA TYR A 149 0.24 -8.17 14.68
C TYR A 149 0.50 -8.52 13.21
N THR A 150 1.27 -9.58 12.94
CA THR A 150 1.50 -10.04 11.56
C THR A 150 0.19 -10.51 10.92
N HIS A 151 -0.65 -11.25 11.64
CA HIS A 151 -1.94 -11.71 11.11
C HIS A 151 -2.90 -10.56 10.81
N LEU A 152 -2.93 -9.52 11.63
CA LEU A 152 -3.85 -8.39 11.46
C LEU A 152 -3.42 -7.39 10.37
N ARG A 153 -2.22 -7.52 9.78
CA ARG A 153 -1.81 -6.74 8.60
C ARG A 153 -2.58 -7.13 7.33
N HIS A 154 -2.84 -8.42 7.12
CA HIS A 154 -3.56 -8.92 5.95
C HIS A 154 -5.05 -8.49 5.88
N PRO A 155 -5.87 -8.57 6.96
CA PRO A 155 -7.25 -8.13 6.91
C PRO A 155 -7.37 -6.62 6.65
N VAL A 156 -6.51 -5.79 7.28
CA VAL A 156 -6.51 -4.34 7.04
C VAL A 156 -6.21 -4.00 5.57
N PHE A 157 -5.26 -4.71 4.94
CA PHE A 157 -4.99 -4.56 3.51
C PHE A 157 -6.24 -4.85 2.67
N VAL A 158 -6.89 -6.00 2.91
CA VAL A 158 -8.10 -6.40 2.16
C VAL A 158 -9.26 -5.42 2.39
N GLU A 159 -9.48 -4.99 3.63
CA GLU A 159 -10.53 -4.03 3.99
C GLU A 159 -10.32 -2.66 3.31
N LEU A 160 -9.08 -2.17 3.27
CA LEU A 160 -8.76 -0.92 2.57
C LEU A 160 -8.95 -1.05 1.05
N LEU A 161 -8.57 -2.18 0.44
CA LEU A 161 -8.85 -2.43 -0.97
C LEU A 161 -10.36 -2.44 -1.24
N LEU A 162 -11.14 -3.07 -0.36
CA LEU A 162 -12.58 -3.14 -0.52
C LEU A 162 -13.21 -1.74 -0.45
N VAL A 163 -12.77 -0.89 0.49
CA VAL A 163 -13.23 0.51 0.61
C VAL A 163 -12.84 1.35 -0.62
N LEU A 164 -11.67 1.10 -1.21
CA LEU A 164 -11.24 1.85 -2.41
C LEU A 164 -12.06 1.51 -3.66
N TRP A 165 -12.40 0.23 -3.84
CA TRP A 165 -13.00 -0.27 -5.08
C TRP A 165 -14.52 -0.44 -5.03
N LEU A 166 -15.12 -0.75 -3.87
CA LEU A 166 -16.55 -1.08 -3.75
C LEU A 166 -17.45 0.17 -3.66
N VAL A 167 -17.38 1.04 -4.66
CA VAL A 167 -18.15 2.29 -4.68
C VAL A 167 -19.38 2.21 -5.61
N PRO A 168 -20.52 2.84 -5.25
CA PRO A 168 -21.73 2.81 -6.07
C PRO A 168 -21.57 3.54 -7.42
N THR A 169 -20.67 4.52 -7.46
CA THR A 169 -20.31 5.27 -8.65
C THR A 169 -18.80 5.46 -8.67
N LEU A 170 -18.15 5.10 -9.77
CA LEU A 170 -16.71 5.27 -9.94
C LEU A 170 -16.44 6.34 -10.99
N SER A 171 -15.98 7.49 -10.52
CA SER A 171 -15.45 8.56 -11.35
C SER A 171 -14.00 8.27 -11.75
N LEU A 172 -13.49 9.03 -12.73
CA LEU A 172 -12.13 8.86 -13.23
C LEU A 172 -11.08 9.15 -12.16
N ASP A 173 -11.26 10.24 -11.40
CA ASP A 173 -10.38 10.63 -10.29
C ASP A 173 -10.34 9.54 -9.20
N ARG A 174 -11.50 8.99 -8.82
CA ARG A 174 -11.57 7.88 -7.86
C ARG A 174 -10.90 6.61 -8.36
N CYS A 175 -10.99 6.31 -9.65
CA CYS A 175 -10.31 5.16 -10.24
C CYS A 175 -8.79 5.32 -10.15
N VAL A 176 -8.27 6.52 -10.45
CA VAL A 176 -6.84 6.85 -10.30
C VAL A 176 -6.41 6.74 -8.84
N LEU A 177 -7.19 7.30 -7.92
CA LEU A 177 -6.97 7.20 -6.47
C LEU A 177 -6.89 5.73 -6.01
N ALA A 178 -7.92 4.94 -6.35
CA ALA A 178 -8.03 3.54 -5.96
C ALA A 178 -6.88 2.70 -6.52
N THR A 179 -6.53 2.91 -7.80
CA THR A 179 -5.42 2.21 -8.45
C THR A 179 -4.10 2.57 -7.78
N TYR A 180 -3.79 3.85 -7.65
CA TYR A 180 -2.54 4.32 -7.05
C TYR A 180 -2.36 3.82 -5.61
N LEU A 181 -3.39 3.98 -4.77
CA LEU A 181 -3.33 3.52 -3.39
C LEU A 181 -3.27 1.99 -3.28
N SER A 182 -3.93 1.25 -4.18
CA SER A 182 -3.82 -0.21 -4.21
C SER A 182 -2.40 -0.66 -4.55
N LEU A 183 -1.78 -0.05 -5.56
CA LEU A 183 -0.36 -0.30 -5.89
C LEU A 183 0.55 0.06 -4.72
N TYR A 184 0.33 1.22 -4.08
CA TYR A 184 1.11 1.64 -2.94
C TYR A 184 0.99 0.68 -1.75
N LEU A 185 -0.23 0.27 -1.41
CA LEU A 185 -0.50 -0.73 -0.37
C LEU A 185 0.12 -2.08 -0.72
N ALA A 186 0.03 -2.52 -1.97
CA ALA A 186 0.60 -3.80 -2.42
C ALA A 186 2.14 -3.78 -2.31
N LEU A 187 2.79 -2.68 -2.69
CA LEU A 187 4.23 -2.49 -2.50
C LEU A 187 4.59 -2.47 -1.02
N ALA A 188 3.85 -1.73 -0.19
CA ALA A 188 4.07 -1.69 1.26
C ALA A 188 3.87 -3.07 1.93
N HIS A 189 2.98 -3.89 1.40
CA HIS A 189 2.72 -5.25 1.90
C HIS A 189 3.77 -6.27 1.44
N THR A 190 4.32 -6.11 0.22
CA THR A 190 5.30 -7.03 -0.38
C THR A 190 6.76 -6.74 0.00
N LEU A 191 7.05 -5.57 0.55
CA LEU A 191 8.36 -5.17 1.08
C LEU A 191 8.64 -5.73 2.49
N ASP A 192 8.38 -7.02 2.72
CA ASP A 192 9.06 -7.72 3.82
C ASP A 192 10.50 -7.99 3.33
N ASP A 193 11.46 -7.22 3.82
CA ASP A 193 12.88 -7.24 3.39
C ASP A 193 13.49 -8.66 3.42
N GLN A 194 12.92 -9.56 4.22
CA GLN A 194 13.32 -10.97 4.32
C GLN A 194 12.87 -11.81 3.11
N ASP A 195 11.71 -11.53 2.54
CA ASP A 195 11.18 -12.25 1.37
C ASP A 195 11.83 -11.77 0.07
N CYS A 196 12.19 -10.49 -0.03
CA CYS A 196 12.93 -9.96 -1.17
C CYS A 196 14.36 -10.54 -1.25
N ALA A 197 15.03 -10.67 -0.10
CA ALA A 197 16.33 -11.33 -0.02
C ALA A 197 16.22 -12.85 -0.30
N TYR A 198 15.17 -13.50 0.20
CA TYR A 198 14.89 -14.92 -0.08
C TYR A 198 14.55 -15.18 -1.56
N LEU A 199 13.76 -14.31 -2.19
CA LEU A 199 13.45 -14.39 -3.62
C LEU A 199 14.68 -14.16 -4.48
N ASN A 200 15.53 -13.20 -4.13
CA ASN A 200 16.78 -12.95 -4.85
C ASN A 200 17.73 -14.16 -4.76
N THR A 201 17.87 -14.75 -3.58
CA THR A 201 18.69 -15.97 -3.38
C THR A 201 18.11 -17.19 -4.11
N GLN A 202 16.79 -17.36 -4.12
CA GLN A 202 16.13 -18.42 -4.91
C GLN A 202 16.27 -18.20 -6.43
N PHE A 203 16.15 -16.97 -6.91
CA PHE A 203 16.30 -16.63 -8.33
C PHE A 203 17.73 -16.89 -8.83
N HIS A 204 18.74 -16.51 -8.04
CA HIS A 204 20.14 -16.81 -8.33
C HIS A 204 20.44 -18.32 -8.32
N SER A 205 19.88 -19.07 -7.37
CA SER A 205 20.04 -20.53 -7.30
C SER A 205 19.45 -21.23 -8.53
N LYS A 206 18.29 -20.76 -9.02
CA LYS A 206 17.66 -21.29 -10.24
C LYS A 206 18.45 -20.94 -11.50
N LEU A 207 18.98 -19.71 -11.62
CA LEU A 207 19.81 -19.30 -12.76
C LEU A 207 21.12 -20.09 -12.87
N GLN A 208 21.75 -20.42 -11.73
CA GLN A 208 22.94 -21.27 -11.71
C GLN A 208 22.64 -22.69 -12.21
N LEU A 209 21.53 -23.28 -11.76
CA LEU A 209 21.09 -24.59 -12.24
C LEU A 209 20.78 -24.62 -13.74
N PHE A 210 20.24 -23.54 -14.30
CA PHE A 210 20.04 -23.43 -15.74
C PHE A 210 21.36 -23.27 -16.51
N SER A 211 22.32 -22.54 -15.95
CA SER A 211 23.66 -22.34 -16.54
C SER A 211 24.48 -23.64 -16.53
N ASP A 212 24.48 -24.39 -15.43
CA ASP A 212 25.14 -25.70 -15.31
C ASP A 212 24.53 -26.74 -16.25
N ARG A 213 23.20 -26.73 -16.41
CA ARG A 213 22.50 -27.64 -17.33
C ARG A 213 22.80 -27.33 -18.80
N GLN A 214 23.14 -26.10 -19.14
CA GLN A 214 23.51 -25.68 -20.49
C GLN A 214 25.00 -25.95 -20.80
N GLY A 215 25.87 -25.99 -19.78
CA GLY A 215 27.28 -26.39 -19.91
C GLY A 215 27.52 -27.90 -19.92
N GLY A 216 26.60 -28.71 -19.38
CA GLY A 216 26.73 -30.16 -19.27
C GLY A 216 26.39 -31.00 -20.51
N SER A 217 26.01 -30.39 -21.64
CA SER A 217 25.60 -31.10 -22.87
C SER A 217 26.71 -31.28 -23.91
N THR A 218 27.98 -31.04 -23.56
CA THR A 218 29.12 -31.22 -24.50
C THR A 218 30.16 -32.19 -23.94
N GLN A 219 29.82 -33.48 -23.88
CA GLN A 219 30.85 -34.53 -23.73
C GLN A 219 30.99 -35.26 -25.08
N PRO A 220 32.11 -35.12 -25.81
CA PRO A 220 32.34 -35.89 -27.02
C PRO A 220 32.77 -37.30 -26.61
N ASN A 221 31.90 -38.28 -26.85
CA ASN A 221 32.23 -39.70 -26.69
C ASN A 221 33.12 -40.12 -27.87
N ASN A 222 34.44 -40.04 -27.71
CA ASN A 222 35.42 -40.61 -28.63
C ASN A 222 36.27 -41.64 -27.89
N ASN A 223 35.74 -42.86 -27.76
CA ASN A 223 36.56 -44.05 -27.51
C ASN A 223 36.72 -44.80 -28.83
N ASN A 224 37.69 -44.35 -29.64
CA ASN A 224 38.29 -45.14 -30.69
C ASN A 224 39.73 -45.50 -30.30
N ASP A 225 40.10 -46.71 -30.70
CA ASP A 225 41.46 -47.23 -30.86
C ASP A 225 42.13 -47.80 -29.59
N HIS A 226 42.14 -49.13 -29.44
CA HIS A 226 43.07 -50.09 -30.07
C HIS A 226 44.36 -50.23 -29.25
N LYS A 227 44.51 -51.36 -28.53
CA LYS A 227 45.21 -52.60 -28.93
C LYS A 227 46.61 -52.70 -28.29
N GLN A 228 46.76 -53.80 -27.56
CA GLN A 228 47.91 -54.71 -27.55
C GLN A 228 49.25 -54.30 -26.91
N ASN A 229 49.58 -55.15 -25.91
CA ASN A 229 50.90 -55.61 -25.45
C ASN A 229 51.68 -54.72 -24.48
#